data_AF-A0A3D0SQF7-F1
#
_entry.id   AF-A0A3D0SQF7-F1
#
_cell.length_a   1.000
_cell.length_b   1.000
_cell.length_c   1.000
_cell.angle_alpha   90.00
_cell.angle_beta   90.00
_cell.angle_gamma   90.00
#
_symmetry.space_group_name_H-M   'P 1'
#
loop_
_entity.id
_entity.type
_entity.pdbx_description
1 polymer ?
#
loop_
_entity_poly.entity_id
_entity_poly.type
_entity_poly.pdbx_seq_one_letter_code
_entity_poly.pdbx_strand_id
1 'polypeptide(L)'
;MVLGRVSGLFGVQGWVRVFSHTEPRHGIVSYNPVFLNRQGKWQSSTIEDGRAHGAGVVLKFAGYDDRDQAATLIQSAIAVRRKQLPPPAPGEYYWTDLEGLCVVTLEGAKLGTVSRVFATGANDV
;
A
#
# COMPACT_ATOMS: atom_id res chain seq x y z
N MET A 1 -6.53 0.95 3.25
CA MET A 1 -5.25 1.09 3.98
C MET A 1 -4.14 1.17 2.96
N VAL A 2 -3.25 2.16 3.08
CA VAL A 2 -2.05 2.27 2.21
C VAL A 2 -0.99 1.28 2.71
N LEU A 3 -0.42 0.48 1.81
CA LEU A 3 0.65 -0.49 2.11
C LEU A 3 2.03 0.00 1.66
N GLY A 4 2.09 1.05 0.86
CA GLY A 4 3.36 1.59 0.35
C GLY A 4 3.15 2.63 -0.74
N ARG A 5 4.25 3.03 -1.38
CA ARG A 5 4.26 4.02 -2.47
C ARG A 5 5.29 3.66 -3.52
N VAL A 6 4.96 3.93 -4.78
CA VAL A 6 5.91 3.84 -5.90
C VAL A 6 6.97 4.93 -5.75
N SER A 7 8.22 4.52 -5.52
CA SER A 7 9.35 5.42 -5.27
C SER A 7 10.14 5.76 -6.55
N GLY A 8 10.04 4.96 -7.60
CA GLY A 8 10.67 5.24 -8.89
C GLY A 8 10.55 4.11 -9.90
N LEU A 9 11.28 4.23 -11.01
CA LEU A 9 11.29 3.23 -12.10
C LEU A 9 12.33 2.13 -11.86
N PHE A 10 12.12 0.97 -12.47
CA PHE A 10 13.08 -0.12 -12.52
C PHE A 10 13.21 -0.67 -13.95
N GLY A 11 14.37 -0.49 -14.58
CA GLY A 11 14.60 -0.92 -15.96
C GLY A 11 13.66 -0.23 -16.98
N VAL A 12 13.25 -1.00 -17.98
CA VAL A 12 12.41 -0.54 -19.12
C VAL A 12 11.13 -1.36 -19.36
N GLN A 13 10.97 -2.52 -18.73
CA GLN A 13 9.86 -3.46 -18.95
C GLN A 13 8.66 -3.20 -18.02
N GLY A 14 8.36 -1.93 -17.74
CA GLY A 14 7.23 -1.52 -16.89
C GLY A 14 7.36 -1.75 -15.37
N TRP A 15 8.50 -2.27 -14.91
CA TRP A 15 8.73 -2.47 -13.48
C TRP A 15 8.94 -1.15 -12.72
N VAL A 16 8.47 -1.11 -11.48
CA VAL A 16 8.62 0.04 -10.59
C VAL A 16 9.23 -0.35 -9.25
N ARG A 17 10.04 0.55 -8.68
CA ARG A 17 10.51 0.48 -7.29
C ARG A 17 9.41 0.95 -6.35
N VAL A 18 9.23 0.21 -5.26
CA VAL A 18 8.21 0.44 -4.25
C VAL A 18 8.85 0.49 -2.88
N PHE A 19 8.49 1.52 -2.12
CA PHE A 19 8.69 1.55 -0.68
C PHE A 19 7.47 0.89 -0.03
N SER A 20 7.68 -0.28 0.58
CA SER A 20 6.64 -1.06 1.24
C SER A 20 6.67 -0.85 2.75
N HIS A 21 5.49 -0.71 3.35
CA HIS A 21 5.26 -0.66 4.79
C HIS A 21 4.83 -2.03 5.35
N THR A 22 4.76 -3.08 4.52
CA THR A 22 4.46 -4.44 5.01
C THR A 22 5.65 -5.03 5.74
N GLU A 23 5.39 -5.92 6.69
CA GLU A 23 6.40 -6.74 7.37
C GLU A 23 6.13 -8.21 7.05
N PRO A 24 7.05 -8.93 6.33
CA PRO A 24 8.25 -8.41 5.67
C PRO A 24 7.91 -7.49 4.47
N ARG A 25 8.86 -6.64 4.05
CA ARG A 25 8.64 -5.63 2.98
C ARG A 25 8.13 -6.22 1.67
N HIS A 26 8.61 -7.40 1.28
CA HIS A 26 8.17 -8.08 0.06
C HIS A 26 6.76 -8.68 0.15
N GLY A 27 6.15 -8.74 1.34
CA GLY A 27 4.78 -9.23 1.53
C GLY A 27 3.71 -8.42 0.79
N ILE A 28 4.02 -7.18 0.36
CA ILE A 28 3.14 -6.37 -0.50
C ILE A 28 2.78 -7.04 -1.83
N VAL A 29 3.64 -7.95 -2.33
CA VAL A 29 3.42 -8.71 -3.58
C VAL A 29 2.21 -9.64 -3.48
N SER A 30 1.93 -10.17 -2.28
CA SER A 30 0.87 -11.16 -2.05
C SER A 30 -0.55 -10.59 -2.08
N TYR A 31 -0.70 -9.26 -2.16
CA TYR A 31 -2.01 -8.60 -2.15
C TYR A 31 -2.52 -8.39 -3.57
N ASN A 32 -3.70 -8.94 -3.88
CA ASN A 32 -4.41 -8.65 -5.13
C ASN A 32 -5.94 -8.63 -4.89
N PRO A 33 -6.70 -7.80 -5.64
CA PRO A 33 -6.20 -6.62 -6.38
C PRO A 33 -5.74 -5.53 -5.40
N VAL A 34 -4.84 -4.65 -5.84
CA VAL A 34 -4.50 -3.41 -5.12
C VAL A 34 -5.17 -2.20 -5.76
N PHE A 35 -5.08 -1.06 -5.09
CA PHE A 35 -5.59 0.23 -5.55
C PHE A 35 -4.44 1.22 -5.63
N LEU A 36 -4.27 1.85 -6.79
CA LEU A 36 -3.26 2.89 -7.03
C LEU A 36 -3.93 4.26 -6.99
N ASN A 37 -3.42 5.18 -6.17
CA ASN A 37 -3.86 6.57 -6.20
C ASN A 37 -3.11 7.33 -7.30
N ARG A 38 -3.81 7.62 -8.40
CA ARG A 38 -3.29 8.41 -9.52
C ARG A 38 -4.04 9.74 -9.54
N GLN A 39 -3.32 10.83 -9.25
CA GLN A 39 -3.86 12.20 -9.26
C GLN A 39 -5.14 12.39 -8.41
N GLY A 40 -5.21 11.75 -7.24
CA GLY A 40 -6.36 11.82 -6.34
C GLY A 40 -7.48 10.80 -6.64
N LYS A 41 -7.36 10.00 -7.71
CA LYS A 41 -8.31 8.94 -8.06
C LYS A 41 -7.71 7.57 -7.75
N TRP A 42 -8.42 6.79 -6.93
CA TRP A 42 -8.08 5.39 -6.68
C TRP A 42 -8.56 4.51 -7.84
N GLN A 43 -7.63 3.81 -8.48
CA GLN A 43 -7.91 2.85 -9.56
C GLN A 43 -7.49 1.45 -9.13
N SER A 44 -8.30 0.43 -9.42
CA SER A 44 -7.91 -0.97 -9.18
C SER A 44 -6.77 -1.35 -10.13
N SER A 45 -5.81 -2.14 -9.65
CA SER A 45 -4.69 -2.65 -10.43
C SER A 45 -4.24 -4.01 -9.88
N THR A 46 -3.71 -4.86 -10.75
CA THR A 46 -3.22 -6.19 -10.39
C THR A 46 -1.70 -6.16 -10.35
N ILE A 47 -1.10 -6.69 -9.28
CA ILE A 47 0.33 -7.01 -9.25
C ILE A 47 0.49 -8.33 -10.03
N GLU A 48 1.26 -8.31 -11.12
CA GLU A 48 1.58 -9.51 -11.91
C GLU A 48 2.77 -10.27 -11.33
N ASP A 49 3.80 -9.53 -10.92
CA ASP A 49 5.03 -10.07 -10.36
C ASP A 49 5.63 -9.05 -9.39
N GLY A 50 6.46 -9.52 -8.46
CA GLY A 50 7.15 -8.66 -7.53
C GLY A 50 8.15 -9.41 -6.66
N ARG A 51 9.24 -8.73 -6.31
CA ARG A 51 10.36 -9.32 -5.57
C ARG A 51 11.11 -8.29 -4.74
N ALA A 52 11.78 -8.76 -3.68
CA ALA A 52 12.75 -7.96 -2.95
C ALA A 52 13.90 -7.53 -3.87
N HIS A 53 14.36 -6.29 -3.73
CA HIS A 53 15.50 -5.76 -4.48
C HIS A 53 16.26 -4.73 -3.63
N GLY A 54 17.43 -5.13 -3.13
CA GLY A 54 18.17 -4.36 -2.14
C GLY A 54 17.33 -4.15 -0.87
N ALA A 55 17.30 -2.92 -0.36
CA ALA A 55 16.48 -2.55 0.80
C ALA A 55 14.98 -2.35 0.50
N GLY A 56 14.56 -2.47 -0.77
CA GLY A 56 13.19 -2.20 -1.22
C GLY A 56 12.54 -3.38 -1.94
N VAL A 57 11.42 -3.10 -2.61
CA VAL A 57 10.69 -4.06 -3.44
C VAL A 57 10.59 -3.50 -4.87
N VAL A 58 10.59 -4.37 -5.87
CA VAL A 58 10.16 -4.03 -7.22
C VAL A 58 8.88 -4.78 -7.55
N LEU A 59 7.90 -4.08 -8.15
CA LEU A 59 6.63 -4.64 -8.60
C LEU A 59 6.47 -4.43 -10.11
N LYS A 60 5.77 -5.36 -10.76
CA LYS A 60 5.17 -5.18 -12.09
C LYS A 60 3.65 -5.19 -11.94
N PHE A 61 3.00 -4.23 -12.60
CA PHE A 61 1.55 -4.08 -12.60
C PHE A 61 0.97 -4.43 -13.97
N ALA A 62 -0.20 -5.08 -13.99
CA ALA A 62 -0.86 -5.46 -15.23
C ALA A 62 -1.22 -4.23 -16.08
N GLY A 63 -0.88 -4.29 -17.37
CA GLY A 63 -1.05 -3.19 -18.32
C GLY A 63 -0.01 -2.06 -18.18
N TYR A 64 1.12 -2.33 -17.52
CA TYR A 64 2.29 -1.46 -17.47
C TYR A 64 3.52 -2.27 -17.94
N ASP A 65 3.78 -2.22 -19.25
CA ASP A 65 4.78 -3.06 -19.93
C ASP A 65 6.03 -2.28 -20.37
N ASP A 66 5.93 -0.96 -20.44
CA ASP A 66 7.04 -0.07 -20.82
C ASP A 66 7.35 0.98 -19.73
N ARG A 67 8.50 1.63 -19.90
CA ARG A 67 9.03 2.64 -18.98
C ARG A 67 8.12 3.86 -18.81
N ASP A 68 7.46 4.29 -19.88
CA ASP A 68 6.70 5.55 -19.91
C ASP A 68 5.32 5.36 -19.27
N GLN A 69 4.68 4.21 -19.51
CA GLN A 69 3.51 3.75 -18.76
C GLN A 69 3.83 3.68 -17.26
N ALA A 70 4.91 3.01 -16.89
CA ALA A 70 5.35 2.91 -15.50
C ALA A 70 5.73 4.26 -14.88
N ALA A 71 6.17 5.24 -15.68
CA ALA A 71 6.47 6.59 -15.19
C ALA A 71 5.21 7.29 -14.66
N THR A 72 4.03 6.99 -15.23
CA THR A 72 2.74 7.48 -14.74
C THR A 72 2.33 6.93 -13.36
N LEU A 73 3.06 5.94 -12.83
CA LEU A 73 2.85 5.40 -11.50
C LEU A 73 3.75 6.03 -10.43
N ILE A 74 4.76 6.82 -10.79
CA ILE A 74 5.70 7.42 -9.82
C ILE A 74 4.93 8.28 -8.79
N GLN A 75 5.32 8.17 -7.51
CA GLN A 75 4.62 8.73 -6.34
C GLN A 75 3.19 8.18 -6.06
N SER A 76 2.66 7.26 -6.86
CA SER A 76 1.34 6.67 -6.60
C SER A 76 1.35 5.85 -5.30
N ALA A 77 0.40 6.13 -4.41
CA ALA A 77 0.18 5.34 -3.21
C ALA A 77 -0.49 4.01 -3.58
N ILE A 78 -0.03 2.91 -2.97
CA ILE A 78 -0.55 1.55 -3.16
C ILE A 78 -1.39 1.20 -1.93
N ALA A 79 -2.64 0.81 -2.12
CA ALA A 79 -3.57 0.52 -1.04
C ALA A 79 -4.35 -0.79 -1.27
N VAL A 80 -4.85 -1.36 -0.16
CA VAL A 80 -5.79 -2.49 -0.17
C VAL A 80 -7.06 -2.13 0.62
N ARG A 81 -8.14 -2.88 0.36
CA ARG A 81 -9.35 -2.83 1.19
C ARG A 81 -9.04 -3.42 2.56
N ARG A 82 -9.66 -2.89 3.62
CA ARG A 82 -9.48 -3.41 5.00
C ARG A 82 -9.78 -4.91 5.10
N LYS A 83 -10.75 -5.40 4.32
CA LYS A 83 -11.14 -6.83 4.25
C LYS A 83 -10.08 -7.76 3.62
N GLN A 84 -9.01 -7.22 3.00
CA GLN A 84 -7.91 -8.02 2.44
C GLN A 84 -6.75 -8.21 3.44
N LEU A 85 -6.77 -7.52 4.58
CA LEU A 85 -5.80 -7.71 5.65
C LEU A 85 -6.21 -8.91 6.52
N PRO A 86 -5.25 -9.65 7.09
CA PRO A 86 -5.58 -10.60 8.15
C PRO A 86 -6.24 -9.87 9.33
N PRO A 87 -7.14 -10.54 10.07
CA PRO A 87 -7.71 -9.96 11.28
C PRO A 87 -6.57 -9.62 12.25
N PRO A 88 -6.55 -8.40 12.83
CA PRO A 88 -5.54 -8.06 13.83
C PRO A 88 -5.68 -8.99 15.05
N ALA A 89 -4.57 -9.31 15.71
CA ALA A 89 -4.65 -9.96 17.00
C ALA A 89 -5.35 -9.05 18.03
N PRO A 90 -5.90 -9.58 19.13
CA PRO A 90 -6.53 -8.77 20.18
C PRO A 90 -5.54 -7.73 20.74
N GLY A 91 -5.74 -6.46 20.40
CA GLY A 91 -4.87 -5.34 20.79
C GLY A 91 -4.02 -4.73 19.67
N GLU A 92 -3.97 -5.33 18.48
CA GLU A 92 -3.21 -4.79 17.34
C GLU A 92 -4.02 -3.80 16.50
N TYR A 93 -3.39 -2.68 16.13
CA TYR A 93 -3.95 -1.67 15.24
C TYR A 93 -2.95 -1.32 14.14
N TYR A 94 -3.41 -1.36 12.89
CA TYR A 94 -2.56 -1.07 11.73
C TYR A 94 -2.18 0.41 11.68
N TRP A 95 -0.88 0.69 11.66
CA TRP A 95 -0.30 2.06 11.72
C TRP A 95 -0.89 3.03 10.68
N THR A 96 -1.25 2.53 9.50
CA THR A 96 -1.76 3.34 8.38
C THR A 96 -3.26 3.66 8.42
N ASP A 97 -3.97 3.34 9.52
CA ASP A 97 -5.32 3.89 9.76
C ASP A 97 -5.29 5.36 10.24
N LEU A 98 -4.10 5.92 10.55
CA LEU A 98 -3.92 7.28 11.07
C LEU A 98 -3.65 8.36 10.00
N GLU A 99 -3.45 8.00 8.72
CA GLU A 99 -3.26 8.96 7.62
C GLU A 99 -4.33 8.81 6.52
N GLY A 100 -5.33 9.71 6.54
CA GLY A 100 -6.11 10.07 5.34
C GLY A 100 -7.40 9.28 5.06
N LEU A 101 -8.06 8.68 6.06
CA LEU A 101 -9.39 8.09 5.86
C LEU A 101 -10.50 9.14 5.75
N CYS A 102 -11.22 9.15 4.61
CA CYS A 102 -12.59 9.64 4.58
C CYS A 102 -13.52 8.44 4.79
N VAL A 103 -14.13 8.36 5.98
CA VAL A 103 -15.03 7.28 6.37
C VAL A 103 -16.46 7.60 5.92
N VAL A 104 -17.14 6.61 5.33
CA VAL A 104 -18.60 6.65 5.09
C VAL A 104 -19.23 5.36 5.63
N THR A 105 -20.33 5.53 6.37
CA THR A 105 -21.09 4.47 7.02
C THR A 105 -22.27 4.03 6.13
N LEU A 106 -22.88 2.88 6.45
CA LEU A 106 -23.94 2.27 5.65
C LEU A 106 -25.30 3.01 5.68
N GLU A 107 -25.42 4.07 6.47
CA GLU A 107 -26.66 4.86 6.64
C GLU A 107 -26.49 6.34 6.22
N GLY A 108 -25.38 6.69 5.56
CA GLY A 108 -25.15 8.03 4.99
C GLY A 108 -24.80 9.15 5.98
N ALA A 109 -24.82 8.88 7.29
CA ALA A 109 -24.47 9.85 8.33
C ALA A 109 -22.96 9.87 8.64
N LYS A 110 -22.35 11.07 8.61
CA LYS A 110 -20.94 11.28 9.00
C LYS A 110 -20.80 11.21 10.52
N LEU A 111 -20.04 10.24 11.03
CA LEU A 111 -19.70 10.08 12.45
C LEU A 111 -18.19 10.29 12.66
N GLY A 112 -17.83 10.83 13.83
CA GLY A 112 -16.52 11.43 14.12
C GLY A 112 -15.37 10.49 14.54
N THR A 113 -14.43 11.03 15.33
CA THR A 113 -12.97 10.80 15.22
C THR A 113 -12.32 10.17 16.47
N VAL A 114 -11.38 9.21 16.29
CA VAL A 114 -10.47 8.65 17.33
C VAL A 114 -9.11 8.23 16.69
N SER A 115 -7.98 8.07 17.41
CA SER A 115 -7.06 9.15 17.84
C SER A 115 -5.72 8.64 18.45
N ARG A 116 -4.83 8.03 17.62
CA ARG A 116 -3.37 7.78 17.86
C ARG A 116 -2.96 6.71 18.93
N VAL A 117 -2.05 5.79 18.55
CA VAL A 117 -1.17 5.03 19.51
C VAL A 117 0.25 4.89 18.93
N PHE A 118 1.25 5.06 19.80
CA PHE A 118 2.68 4.84 19.50
C PHE A 118 3.08 3.38 19.68
N ALA A 119 4.02 2.87 18.87
CA ALA A 119 4.84 1.74 19.28
C ALA A 119 5.99 2.27 20.15
N THR A 120 5.89 2.08 21.47
CA THR A 120 7.06 2.19 22.35
C THR A 120 7.92 0.96 22.14
N GLY A 121 9.13 1.15 21.60
CA GLY A 121 10.13 0.08 21.61
C GLY A 121 10.57 -0.23 23.03
N ALA A 122 10.47 -1.50 23.42
CA ALA A 122 11.16 -2.14 24.52
C ALA A 122 11.49 -3.56 24.02
N ASN A 123 12.75 -3.96 23.93
CA ASN A 123 13.58 -4.48 25.03
C ASN A 123 12.92 -5.66 25.75
N ASP A 124 13.63 -6.80 25.75
CA ASP A 124 13.53 -7.81 26.80
C ASP A 124 13.86 -7.16 28.15
N VAL A 125 12.85 -7.04 29.03
CA VAL A 125 12.90 -7.13 30.51
C VAL A 125 11.48 -7.23 31.06
#